data_AF-A0AAD9CWH6-F1
#
_entry.id   AF-A0AAD9CWH6-F1
#
_cell.length_a   1.000
_cell.length_b   1.000
_cell.length_c   1.000
_cell.angle_alpha   90.00
_cell.angle_beta   90.00
_cell.angle_gamma   90.00
#
_symmetry.space_group_name_H-M   'P 1'
#
loop_
_entity.id
_entity.type
_entity.pdbx_description
1 polymer ?
#
loop_
_entity_poly.entity_id
_entity_poly.type
_entity_poly.pdbx_seq_one_letter_code
_entity_poly.pdbx_strand_id
1 'polypeptide(L)'
;MILGRASSSASRLPAQLSQTLMFIRTKKTNKGSHFPKQPKLRSYAPFIPQIRSPHDIRAPHPSSSASTAQPYEFQPFTPKTTSVPLENSELRLHHSPPSSAPSFTTGVVPILLQWLGGSPVTLSGEEVAPRRVRGGRKPRRPEDMVPAKEWSEETKKKIVQLRQAGHSQLYIVRKLGLPTIQKKAISFIAPQTHEAKVKQQDEEERKWLSTPYRRRVKLAVTKRRRDFW
;
A
#
# COMPACT_ATOMS: atom_id res chain seq x y z
N MET A 1 74.99 -3.09 -2.50
CA MET A 1 73.59 -2.62 -2.44
C MET A 1 73.43 -1.49 -3.44
N ILE A 2 72.77 -1.75 -4.57
CA ILE A 2 72.60 -0.79 -5.67
C ILE A 2 71.10 -0.54 -5.83
N LEU A 3 70.70 0.72 -5.62
CA LEU A 3 69.33 1.22 -5.74
C LEU A 3 68.97 1.42 -7.22
N GLY A 4 68.08 0.59 -7.75
CA GLY A 4 67.49 0.74 -9.07
C GLY A 4 66.13 1.47 -9.00
N ARG A 5 66.13 2.76 -9.34
CA ARG A 5 64.93 3.55 -9.65
C ARG A 5 64.36 3.09 -11.00
N ALA A 6 63.08 2.73 -11.05
CA ALA A 6 62.34 2.55 -12.30
C ALA A 6 61.24 3.62 -12.43
N SER A 7 61.41 4.46 -13.45
CA SER A 7 60.49 5.45 -14.02
C SER A 7 59.21 4.78 -14.54
N SER A 8 58.02 5.33 -14.23
CA SER A 8 57.30 6.30 -15.07
C SER A 8 57.09 5.84 -16.51
N SER A 9 55.91 5.29 -16.80
CA SER A 9 55.31 5.31 -18.13
C SER A 9 53.79 5.53 -18.01
N ALA A 10 53.40 6.79 -18.19
CA ALA A 10 52.02 7.19 -18.37
C ALA A 10 51.57 6.85 -19.80
N SER A 11 50.73 5.82 -19.95
CA SER A 11 50.05 5.54 -21.21
C SER A 11 48.69 6.24 -21.23
N ARG A 12 48.66 7.40 -21.90
CA ARG A 12 47.42 8.01 -22.41
C ARG A 12 46.83 7.07 -23.46
N LEU A 13 45.54 6.76 -23.36
CA LEU A 13 44.77 6.20 -24.45
C LEU A 13 43.53 7.07 -24.76
N PRO A 14 43.11 7.08 -26.03
CA PRO A 14 42.42 8.20 -26.66
C PRO A 14 40.90 8.21 -26.43
N ALA A 15 40.37 9.44 -26.52
CA ALA A 15 38.96 9.75 -26.60
C ALA A 15 38.27 8.95 -27.72
N GLN A 16 37.30 8.12 -27.35
CA GLN A 16 36.38 7.49 -28.31
C GLN A 16 35.09 8.30 -28.41
N LEU A 17 35.01 9.02 -29.52
CA LEU A 17 33.87 9.16 -30.43
C LEU A 17 32.47 8.91 -29.83
N SER A 18 31.85 10.01 -29.43
CA SER A 18 30.40 10.14 -29.23
C SER A 18 29.65 9.95 -30.56
N GLN A 19 29.21 8.73 -30.84
CA GLN A 19 28.19 8.50 -31.87
C GLN A 19 26.86 9.10 -31.40
N THR A 20 26.53 10.24 -31.99
CA THR A 20 25.27 10.95 -31.76
C THR A 20 24.20 10.28 -32.64
N LEU A 21 23.45 9.34 -32.06
CA LEU A 21 22.29 8.73 -32.71
C LEU A 21 21.16 9.76 -32.81
N MET A 22 21.06 10.43 -33.96
CA MET A 22 19.92 11.24 -34.37
C MET A 22 18.69 10.33 -34.50
N PHE A 23 17.85 10.27 -33.47
CA PHE A 23 16.53 9.69 -33.55
C PHE A 23 15.63 10.58 -34.43
N ILE A 24 15.51 10.22 -35.71
CA ILE A 24 14.48 10.77 -36.59
C ILE A 24 13.13 10.28 -36.10
N ARG A 25 12.44 11.14 -35.35
CA ARG A 25 11.09 10.92 -34.84
C ARG A 25 10.10 11.12 -35.99
N THR A 26 9.77 10.04 -36.70
CA THR A 26 8.70 10.07 -37.70
C THR A 26 7.36 10.33 -37.00
N LYS A 27 6.74 11.46 -37.32
CA LYS A 27 5.40 11.82 -36.83
C LYS A 27 4.38 10.97 -37.57
N LYS A 28 3.94 9.88 -36.96
CA LYS A 28 2.77 9.12 -37.42
C LYS A 28 1.52 9.96 -37.14
N THR A 29 0.96 10.54 -38.19
CA THR A 29 -0.29 11.29 -38.17
C THR A 29 -1.46 10.30 -38.10
N ASN A 30 -1.84 9.93 -36.87
CA ASN A 30 -3.13 9.28 -36.65
C ASN A 30 -4.25 10.30 -36.87
N LYS A 31 -4.83 10.27 -38.08
CA LYS A 31 -6.13 10.85 -38.37
C LYS A 31 -7.20 9.97 -37.71
N GLY A 32 -8.15 10.59 -37.03
CA GLY A 32 -9.48 10.00 -36.82
C GLY A 32 -9.74 9.32 -35.47
N SER A 33 -9.85 10.10 -34.40
CA SER A 33 -10.92 9.88 -33.44
C SER A 33 -11.38 11.23 -32.87
N HIS A 34 -12.45 11.77 -33.44
CA HIS A 34 -13.20 12.89 -32.88
C HIS A 34 -13.97 12.39 -31.65
N PHE A 35 -13.26 12.20 -30.54
CA PHE A 35 -13.91 12.26 -29.24
C PHE A 35 -13.83 13.70 -28.75
N PRO A 36 -14.95 14.30 -28.28
CA PRO A 36 -14.91 15.62 -27.68
C PRO A 36 -13.94 15.56 -26.49
N LYS A 37 -12.88 16.36 -26.58
CA LYS A 37 -11.92 16.55 -25.50
C LYS A 37 -12.70 17.08 -24.29
N GLN A 38 -12.93 16.21 -23.32
CA GLN A 38 -13.37 16.60 -21.99
C GLN A 38 -12.44 17.74 -21.51
N PRO A 39 -12.99 18.86 -20.97
CA PRO A 39 -12.17 19.93 -20.46
C PRO A 39 -11.23 19.35 -19.40
N LYS A 40 -9.93 19.57 -19.57
CA LYS A 40 -8.93 19.22 -18.57
C LYS A 40 -9.35 19.89 -17.26
N LEU A 41 -9.78 19.09 -16.28
CA LEU A 41 -9.99 19.55 -14.92
C LEU A 41 -8.70 20.25 -14.50
N ARG A 42 -8.74 21.58 -14.41
CA ARG A 42 -7.68 22.35 -13.77
C ARG A 42 -7.49 21.71 -12.41
N SER A 43 -6.27 21.26 -12.14
CA SER A 43 -5.89 20.83 -10.79
C SER A 43 -6.11 22.03 -9.87
N TYR A 44 -7.25 22.08 -9.21
CA TYR A 44 -7.50 23.06 -8.16
C TYR A 44 -6.40 22.87 -7.12
N ALA A 45 -5.69 23.96 -6.81
CA ALA A 45 -4.81 23.98 -5.66
C ALA A 45 -5.62 23.50 -4.43
N PRO A 46 -5.01 22.74 -3.50
CA PRO A 46 -5.73 22.28 -2.32
C PRO A 46 -6.34 23.49 -1.62
N PHE A 47 -7.67 23.46 -1.43
CA PHE A 47 -8.38 24.49 -0.70
C PHE A 47 -7.83 24.54 0.72
N ILE A 48 -7.05 25.58 1.02
CA ILE A 48 -6.61 25.87 2.39
C ILE A 48 -7.81 26.53 3.05
N PRO A 49 -8.45 25.91 4.06
CA PRO A 49 -9.53 26.56 4.78
C PRO A 49 -8.95 27.83 5.42
N GLN A 50 -9.46 28.99 4.99
CA GLN A 50 -9.13 30.25 5.63
C GLN A 50 -9.74 30.24 7.03
N ILE A 51 -8.88 30.12 8.04
CA ILE A 51 -9.26 30.31 9.44
C ILE A 51 -9.56 31.80 9.59
N ARG A 52 -10.85 32.17 9.61
CA ARG A 52 -11.27 33.56 9.76
C ARG A 52 -11.04 34.02 11.19
N SER A 53 -10.58 35.26 11.33
CA SER A 53 -10.37 35.87 12.63
C SER A 53 -11.72 36.02 13.36
N PRO A 54 -11.78 35.85 14.69
CA PRO A 54 -12.99 36.07 15.47
C PRO A 54 -13.50 37.53 15.42
N HIS A 55 -12.71 38.47 14.89
CA HIS A 55 -13.06 39.89 14.78
C HIS A 55 -13.46 40.35 13.36
N ASP A 56 -13.57 39.43 12.39
CA ASP A 56 -14.02 39.80 11.04
C ASP A 56 -15.54 40.03 11.03
N ILE A 57 -15.95 41.31 10.97
CA ILE A 57 -17.35 41.75 10.83
C ILE A 57 -17.89 41.25 9.50
N ARG A 58 -18.82 40.30 9.53
CA ARG A 58 -19.44 39.73 8.33
C ARG A 58 -20.38 40.75 7.70
N ALA A 59 -20.23 40.99 6.40
CA ALA A 59 -21.27 41.67 5.63
C ALA A 59 -22.56 40.82 5.66
N PRO A 60 -23.75 41.42 5.86
CA PRO A 60 -25.01 40.69 5.85
C PRO A 60 -25.22 40.07 4.46
N HIS A 61 -25.35 38.74 4.42
CA HIS A 61 -25.66 38.03 3.19
C HIS A 61 -27.07 38.39 2.71
N PRO A 62 -27.28 38.66 1.41
CA PRO A 62 -28.62 38.83 0.87
C PRO A 62 -29.40 37.51 1.01
N SER A 63 -30.54 37.57 1.71
CA SER A 63 -31.43 36.45 1.99
C SER A 63 -32.11 35.95 0.72
N SER A 64 -31.53 34.93 0.10
CA SER A 64 -32.23 34.15 -0.94
C SER A 64 -33.30 33.29 -0.24
N SER A 65 -34.55 33.72 -0.38
CA SER A 65 -35.76 32.90 -0.50
C SER A 65 -35.75 31.50 0.13
N ALA A 66 -36.44 31.39 1.27
CA ALA A 66 -37.21 30.25 1.76
C ALA A 66 -36.87 28.86 1.16
N SER A 67 -35.84 28.21 1.69
CA SER A 67 -35.77 26.75 1.72
C SER A 67 -36.04 26.35 3.16
N THR A 68 -37.25 25.87 3.44
CA THR A 68 -37.62 25.30 4.73
C THR A 68 -36.61 24.21 5.06
N ALA A 69 -35.73 24.47 6.03
CA ALA A 69 -34.88 23.44 6.58
C ALA A 69 -35.80 22.41 7.22
N GLN A 70 -35.92 21.24 6.61
CA GLN A 70 -36.38 20.06 7.33
C GLN A 70 -35.46 19.93 8.55
N PRO A 71 -35.98 19.97 9.78
CA PRO A 71 -35.15 19.75 10.95
C PRO A 71 -34.59 18.33 10.84
N TYR A 72 -33.29 18.23 10.57
CA TYR A 72 -32.58 16.98 10.76
C TYR A 72 -32.54 16.76 12.27
N GLU A 73 -33.55 16.03 12.77
CA GLU A 73 -33.54 15.49 14.11
C GLU A 73 -32.30 14.61 14.23
N PHE A 74 -31.27 15.13 14.88
CA PHE A 74 -30.26 14.28 15.49
C PHE A 74 -31.00 13.38 16.46
N GLN A 75 -31.32 12.15 16.04
CA GLN A 75 -31.70 11.14 17.01
C GLN A 75 -30.52 11.02 17.98
N PRO A 76 -30.71 11.30 19.28
CA PRO A 76 -29.66 11.05 20.24
C PRO A 76 -29.35 9.55 20.15
N PHE A 77 -28.10 9.22 19.85
CA PHE A 77 -27.60 7.87 20.00
C PHE A 77 -27.70 7.54 21.49
N THR A 78 -28.82 6.94 21.90
CA THR A 78 -28.98 6.41 23.24
C THR A 78 -28.22 5.09 23.26
N PRO A 79 -27.13 4.97 24.02
CA PRO A 79 -26.51 3.66 24.20
C PRO A 79 -27.59 2.72 24.73
N LYS A 80 -27.80 1.59 24.05
CA LYS A 80 -28.75 0.55 24.49
C LYS A 80 -28.24 -0.03 25.81
N THR A 81 -28.59 0.60 26.92
CA THR A 81 -28.33 0.08 28.26
C THR A 81 -29.46 -0.87 28.60
N THR A 82 -29.14 -2.15 28.81
CA THR A 82 -30.12 -3.12 29.32
C THR A 82 -30.08 -3.06 30.84
N SER A 83 -31.22 -2.80 31.48
CA SER A 83 -31.37 -2.88 32.93
C SER A 83 -32.20 -4.10 33.32
N VAL A 84 -31.64 -5.00 34.14
CA VAL A 84 -32.38 -6.14 34.71
C VAL A 84 -32.67 -5.84 36.17
N PRO A 85 -33.94 -5.87 36.63
CA PRO A 85 -34.26 -5.72 38.04
C PRO A 85 -33.77 -6.93 38.82
N LEU A 86 -33.14 -6.71 39.99
CA LEU A 86 -32.72 -7.79 40.86
C LEU A 86 -33.93 -8.25 41.71
N GLU A 87 -34.17 -9.56 41.76
CA GLU A 87 -35.31 -10.13 42.48
C GLU A 87 -35.34 -9.65 43.94
N ASN A 88 -36.51 -9.17 44.38
CA ASN A 88 -36.78 -8.67 45.74
C ASN A 88 -36.01 -7.40 46.15
N SER A 89 -35.57 -6.57 45.20
CA SER A 89 -34.98 -5.26 45.50
C SER A 89 -35.38 -4.18 44.50
N GLU A 90 -35.32 -2.91 44.91
CA GLU A 90 -35.46 -1.75 44.01
C GLU A 90 -34.20 -1.52 43.15
N LEU A 91 -33.16 -2.34 43.34
CA LEU A 91 -31.88 -2.21 42.66
C LEU A 91 -31.96 -2.80 41.25
N ARG A 92 -31.39 -2.06 40.29
CA ARG A 92 -31.32 -2.45 38.89
C ARG A 92 -29.87 -2.68 38.49
N LEU A 93 -29.60 -3.79 37.82
CA LEU A 93 -28.31 -4.06 37.21
C LEU A 93 -28.26 -3.36 35.87
N HIS A 94 -27.44 -2.30 35.76
CA HIS A 94 -27.22 -1.59 34.50
C HIS A 94 -26.04 -2.22 33.75
N HIS A 95 -26.30 -2.76 32.56
CA HIS A 95 -25.23 -3.12 31.65
C HIS A 95 -24.96 -1.96 30.68
N SER A 96 -23.78 -1.36 30.80
CA SER A 96 -23.27 -0.38 29.84
C SER A 96 -22.00 -0.95 29.18
N PRO A 97 -22.01 -1.22 27.86
CA PRO A 97 -20.78 -1.59 27.18
C PRO A 97 -19.77 -0.44 27.28
N PRO A 98 -18.46 -0.73 27.39
CA PRO A 98 -17.43 0.30 27.49
C PRO A 98 -17.44 1.20 26.25
N SER A 99 -17.24 2.51 26.44
CA SER A 99 -17.26 3.53 25.38
C SER A 99 -16.01 3.55 24.50
N SER A 100 -14.95 2.85 24.89
CA SER A 100 -13.68 2.77 24.17
C SER A 100 -13.67 1.59 23.17
N ALA A 101 -12.86 1.73 22.11
CA ALA A 101 -12.77 0.81 20.99
C ALA A 101 -12.82 -0.67 21.41
N PRO A 102 -13.51 -1.55 20.66
CA PRO A 102 -14.03 -2.77 21.23
C PRO A 102 -12.89 -3.75 21.51
N SER A 103 -12.66 -4.02 22.79
CA SER A 103 -11.93 -5.19 23.28
C SER A 103 -12.56 -6.52 22.80
N PHE A 104 -13.72 -6.45 22.13
CA PHE A 104 -14.48 -7.55 21.55
C PHE A 104 -14.11 -7.89 20.09
N THR A 105 -13.18 -7.16 19.48
CA THR A 105 -12.86 -7.32 18.03
C THR A 105 -11.92 -8.48 17.69
N THR A 106 -11.28 -9.14 18.66
CA THR A 106 -10.35 -10.23 18.36
C THR A 106 -11.07 -11.52 17.93
N GLY A 107 -12.39 -11.61 18.11
CA GLY A 107 -13.15 -12.84 17.88
C GLY A 107 -12.79 -13.97 18.85
N VAL A 108 -11.90 -13.71 19.81
CA VAL A 108 -11.49 -14.65 20.86
C VAL A 108 -12.28 -14.30 22.12
N VAL A 109 -13.07 -15.26 22.59
CA VAL A 109 -13.82 -15.13 23.85
C VAL A 109 -12.81 -15.12 25.01
N PRO A 110 -12.78 -14.08 25.86
CA PRO A 110 -11.98 -14.09 27.08
C PRO A 110 -12.34 -15.29 27.96
N ILE A 111 -11.34 -15.94 28.58
CA ILE A 111 -11.52 -17.15 29.39
C ILE A 111 -12.61 -16.97 30.47
N LEU A 112 -12.65 -15.80 31.12
CA LEU A 112 -13.65 -15.50 32.14
C LEU A 112 -15.09 -15.48 31.58
N LEU A 113 -15.30 -14.98 30.36
CA LEU A 113 -16.60 -15.02 29.70
C LEU A 113 -16.98 -16.44 29.28
N GLN A 114 -16.01 -17.27 28.89
CA GLN A 114 -16.24 -18.68 28.58
C GLN A 114 -16.73 -19.46 29.82
N TRP A 115 -16.18 -19.17 31.01
CA TRP A 115 -16.59 -19.79 32.27
C TRP A 115 -17.99 -19.37 32.72
N LEU A 116 -18.39 -18.13 32.42
CA LEU A 116 -19.71 -17.58 32.76
C LEU A 116 -20.80 -17.89 31.73
N GLY A 117 -20.49 -18.69 30.69
CA GLY A 117 -21.42 -18.97 29.59
C GLY A 117 -21.73 -17.75 28.71
N GLY A 118 -20.89 -16.72 28.74
CA GLY A 118 -21.05 -15.49 27.97
C GLY A 118 -20.81 -15.72 26.48
N SER A 119 -21.76 -15.27 25.65
CA SER A 119 -21.64 -15.31 24.19
C SER A 119 -20.76 -14.16 23.70
N PRO A 120 -19.85 -14.38 22.73
CA PRO A 120 -19.17 -13.27 22.07
C PRO A 120 -20.21 -12.37 21.40
N VAL A 121 -20.09 -11.06 21.60
CA VAL A 121 -20.85 -10.08 20.82
C VAL A 121 -20.35 -10.17 19.38
N THR A 122 -21.10 -10.87 18.54
CA THR A 122 -20.83 -10.97 17.12
C THR A 122 -21.34 -9.69 16.45
N LEU A 123 -20.43 -8.99 15.77
CA LEU A 123 -20.82 -7.86 14.92
C LEU A 123 -21.60 -8.45 13.74
N SER A 124 -22.92 -8.27 13.75
CA SER A 124 -23.81 -8.82 12.70
C SER A 124 -23.94 -7.84 11.53
N GLY A 125 -23.86 -8.37 10.31
CA GLY A 125 -24.32 -7.70 9.08
C GLY A 125 -23.46 -6.56 8.54
N GLU A 126 -23.56 -5.36 9.13
CA GLU A 126 -23.12 -4.09 8.51
C GLU A 126 -21.82 -3.51 9.07
N GLU A 127 -21.45 -3.82 10.32
CA GLU A 127 -20.22 -3.28 10.94
C GLU A 127 -18.94 -4.00 10.47
N VAL A 128 -19.09 -5.21 9.91
CA VAL A 128 -18.01 -5.96 9.29
C VAL A 128 -17.81 -5.42 7.87
N ALA A 129 -17.22 -4.23 7.77
CA ALA A 129 -16.70 -3.77 6.49
C ALA A 129 -15.81 -4.90 5.94
N PRO A 130 -16.09 -5.45 4.73
CA PRO A 130 -15.36 -6.58 4.20
C PRO A 130 -13.88 -6.20 4.23
N ARG A 131 -13.12 -6.92 5.06
CA ARG A 131 -11.72 -6.62 5.36
C ARG A 131 -11.05 -6.46 4.01
N ARG A 132 -10.70 -5.22 3.64
CA ARG A 132 -10.18 -4.92 2.29
C ARG A 132 -8.98 -5.84 2.08
N VAL A 133 -9.18 -6.94 1.37
CA VAL A 133 -8.12 -7.85 0.96
C VAL A 133 -7.18 -6.97 0.17
N ARG A 134 -6.01 -6.64 0.76
CA ARG A 134 -5.09 -5.61 0.27
C ARG A 134 -5.03 -5.64 -1.26
N GLY A 135 -5.65 -4.65 -1.91
CA GLY A 135 -5.59 -4.44 -3.35
C GLY A 135 -6.73 -5.02 -4.20
N GLY A 136 -7.93 -5.25 -3.65
CA GLY A 136 -9.10 -5.67 -4.48
C GLY A 136 -8.88 -7.01 -5.19
N ARG A 137 -7.97 -7.82 -4.66
CA ARG A 137 -7.63 -9.12 -5.26
C ARG A 137 -8.78 -10.06 -4.97
N LYS A 138 -9.42 -10.54 -6.04
CA LYS A 138 -10.38 -11.64 -6.00
C LYS A 138 -9.80 -12.76 -5.11
N PRO A 139 -10.65 -13.47 -4.34
CA PRO A 139 -10.20 -14.65 -3.61
C PRO A 139 -9.39 -15.53 -4.56
N ARG A 140 -8.18 -15.91 -4.14
CA ARG A 140 -7.30 -16.74 -4.96
C ARG A 140 -8.03 -18.04 -5.24
N ARG A 141 -8.14 -18.43 -6.51
CA ARG A 141 -8.69 -19.73 -6.84
C ARG A 141 -7.72 -20.81 -6.31
N PRO A 142 -8.22 -21.94 -5.78
CA PRO A 142 -7.36 -23.04 -5.32
C PRO A 142 -6.38 -23.50 -6.41
N GLU A 143 -6.83 -23.52 -7.67
CA GLU A 143 -6.03 -23.87 -8.86
C GLU A 143 -4.81 -22.95 -9.07
N ASP A 144 -4.90 -21.68 -8.68
CA ASP A 144 -3.78 -20.73 -8.80
C ASP A 144 -2.67 -20.96 -7.75
N MET A 145 -2.95 -21.82 -6.76
CA MET A 145 -2.08 -22.08 -5.62
C MET A 145 -1.40 -23.46 -5.70
N VAL A 146 -1.04 -23.92 -6.89
CA VAL A 146 -0.15 -25.09 -7.04
C VAL A 146 1.09 -24.88 -6.16
N PRO A 147 1.29 -25.70 -5.12
CA PRO A 147 2.39 -25.52 -4.20
C PRO A 147 3.70 -25.73 -4.95
N ALA A 148 4.71 -24.91 -4.65
CA ALA A 148 6.04 -24.99 -5.27
C ALA A 148 6.69 -26.38 -5.19
N LYS A 149 6.18 -27.23 -4.29
CA LYS A 149 6.59 -28.63 -4.10
C LYS A 149 6.35 -29.48 -5.35
N GLU A 150 5.33 -29.18 -6.16
CA GLU A 150 4.90 -29.96 -7.33
C GLU A 150 5.66 -29.62 -8.63
N TRP A 151 6.60 -28.68 -8.62
CA TRP A 151 7.39 -28.38 -9.82
C TRP A 151 8.35 -29.52 -10.16
N SER A 152 8.39 -29.87 -11.45
CA SER A 152 9.32 -30.88 -11.98
C SER A 152 10.77 -30.50 -11.70
N GLU A 153 11.64 -31.49 -11.52
CA GLU A 153 13.06 -31.22 -11.24
C GLU A 153 13.73 -30.42 -12.36
N GLU A 154 13.33 -30.65 -13.61
CA GLU A 154 13.81 -29.91 -14.77
C GLU A 154 13.48 -28.41 -14.69
N THR A 155 12.25 -28.08 -14.28
CA THR A 155 11.85 -26.67 -14.11
C THR A 155 12.64 -26.02 -12.98
N LYS A 156 12.86 -26.73 -11.87
CA LYS A 156 13.71 -26.24 -10.76
C LYS A 156 15.14 -25.99 -11.23
N LYS A 157 15.76 -26.91 -11.98
CA LYS A 157 17.10 -26.75 -12.56
C LYS A 157 17.17 -25.52 -13.49
N LYS A 158 16.19 -25.35 -14.38
CA LYS A 158 16.09 -24.17 -15.27
C LYS A 158 15.94 -22.86 -14.49
N ILE A 159 15.16 -22.85 -13.41
CA ILE A 159 15.00 -21.68 -12.54
C ILE A 159 16.34 -21.30 -11.90
N VAL A 160 17.09 -22.27 -11.38
CA VAL A 160 18.41 -22.04 -10.78
C VAL A 160 19.39 -21.48 -11.82
N GLN A 161 19.46 -22.07 -13.02
CA GLN A 161 20.30 -21.59 -14.10
C GLN A 161 19.97 -20.15 -14.51
N LEU A 162 18.69 -19.83 -14.72
CA LEU A 162 18.27 -18.48 -15.07
C LEU A 162 18.54 -17.46 -13.95
N ARG A 163 18.51 -17.90 -12.69
CA ARG A 163 18.87 -17.05 -11.55
C ARG A 163 20.36 -16.81 -11.43
N GLN A 164 21.19 -17.83 -11.66
CA GLN A 164 22.63 -17.70 -11.71
C GLN A 164 23.07 -16.77 -12.84
N ALA A 165 22.36 -16.80 -13.99
CA ALA A 165 22.53 -15.85 -15.09
C ALA A 165 22.06 -14.41 -14.77
N GLY A 166 21.51 -14.15 -13.58
CA GLY A 166 21.09 -12.81 -13.15
C GLY A 166 19.70 -12.38 -13.61
N HIS A 167 18.86 -13.29 -14.12
CA HIS A 167 17.53 -12.91 -14.59
C HIS A 167 16.55 -12.61 -13.43
N SER A 168 15.62 -11.69 -13.70
CA SER A 168 14.57 -11.32 -12.74
C SER A 168 13.51 -12.44 -12.60
N GLN A 169 12.87 -12.51 -11.43
CA GLN A 169 11.81 -13.51 -11.20
C GLN A 169 10.66 -13.37 -12.20
N LEU A 170 10.29 -12.14 -12.57
CA LEU A 170 9.22 -11.90 -13.55
C LEU A 170 9.60 -12.44 -14.93
N TYR A 171 10.87 -12.30 -15.32
CA TYR A 171 11.37 -12.87 -16.56
C TYR A 171 11.30 -14.39 -16.53
N ILE A 172 11.73 -15.02 -15.43
CA ILE A 172 11.68 -16.48 -15.26
C ILE A 172 10.24 -17.01 -15.35
N VAL A 173 9.31 -16.35 -14.65
CA VAL A 173 7.87 -16.68 -14.72
C VAL A 173 7.38 -16.65 -16.17
N ARG A 174 7.68 -15.57 -16.91
CA ARG A 174 7.26 -15.45 -18.31
C ARG A 174 7.93 -16.48 -19.22
N LYS A 175 9.22 -16.75 -19.02
CA LYS A 175 10.01 -17.65 -19.86
C LYS A 175 9.59 -19.11 -19.70
N LEU A 176 9.19 -19.51 -18.48
CA LEU A 176 8.76 -20.87 -18.16
C LEU A 176 7.23 -21.04 -18.22
N GLY A 177 6.47 -19.99 -18.57
CA GLY A 177 5.00 -20.06 -18.62
C GLY A 177 4.34 -20.26 -17.25
N LEU A 178 5.01 -19.88 -16.16
CA LEU A 178 4.48 -20.07 -14.82
C LEU A 178 3.42 -19.00 -14.47
N PRO A 179 2.46 -19.30 -13.58
CA PRO A 179 1.55 -18.30 -13.04
C PRO A 179 2.28 -17.20 -12.26
N THR A 180 1.87 -15.94 -12.44
CA THR A 180 2.49 -14.78 -11.77
C THR A 180 2.38 -14.82 -10.25
N ILE A 181 1.39 -15.52 -9.72
CA ILE A 181 1.16 -15.72 -8.28
C ILE A 181 2.31 -16.52 -7.65
N GLN A 182 2.92 -17.42 -8.43
CA GLN A 182 4.03 -18.27 -8.00
C GLN A 182 5.40 -17.58 -8.09
N LYS A 183 5.46 -16.29 -8.46
CA LYS A 183 6.71 -15.51 -8.48
C LYS A 183 7.51 -15.62 -7.17
N LYS A 184 6.82 -15.68 -6.03
CA LYS A 184 7.45 -15.83 -4.70
C LYS A 184 8.05 -17.21 -4.47
N ALA A 185 7.51 -18.27 -5.09
CA ALA A 185 8.08 -19.61 -5.01
C ALA A 185 9.51 -19.67 -5.57
N ILE A 186 9.77 -18.91 -6.63
CA ILE A 186 11.10 -18.80 -7.25
C ILE A 186 12.17 -18.33 -6.25
N SER A 187 11.86 -17.39 -5.35
CA SER A 187 12.83 -16.93 -4.34
C SER A 187 13.24 -18.00 -3.34
N PHE A 188 12.38 -18.99 -3.07
CA PHE A 188 12.72 -20.08 -2.15
C PHE A 188 13.62 -21.12 -2.81
N ILE A 189 13.39 -21.41 -4.10
CA ILE A 189 14.17 -22.40 -4.85
C ILE A 189 15.53 -21.85 -5.25
N ALA A 190 15.54 -20.63 -5.77
CA ALA A 190 16.75 -19.99 -6.29
C ALA A 190 16.82 -18.56 -5.73
N PRO A 191 17.41 -18.41 -4.53
CA PRO A 191 17.65 -17.10 -3.95
C PRO A 191 18.56 -16.30 -4.87
N GLN A 192 18.40 -14.98 -4.83
CA GLN A 192 19.23 -14.09 -5.61
C GLN A 192 20.69 -14.15 -5.13
N THR A 193 21.63 -14.12 -6.07
CA THR A 193 23.07 -14.09 -5.78
C THR A 193 23.42 -12.85 -4.95
N HIS A 194 24.43 -12.97 -4.09
CA HIS A 194 24.87 -11.87 -3.22
C HIS A 194 25.21 -10.62 -4.03
N GLU A 195 26.00 -10.77 -5.10
CA GLU A 195 26.37 -9.67 -5.99
C GLU A 195 25.15 -8.94 -6.60
N ALA A 196 24.14 -9.70 -7.03
CA ALA A 196 22.94 -9.10 -7.58
C ALA A 196 22.10 -8.41 -6.49
N LYS A 197 22.14 -8.88 -5.24
CA LYS A 197 21.48 -8.21 -4.10
C LYS A 197 22.17 -6.87 -3.80
N VAL A 198 23.50 -6.87 -3.72
CA VAL A 198 24.29 -5.65 -3.49
C VAL A 198 24.01 -4.62 -4.59
N LYS A 199 24.07 -5.02 -5.87
CA LYS A 199 23.74 -4.14 -7.00
C LYS A 199 22.33 -3.53 -6.90
N GLN A 200 21.34 -4.32 -6.47
CA GLN A 200 19.98 -3.80 -6.27
C GLN A 200 19.90 -2.82 -5.10
N GLN A 201 20.61 -3.08 -4.01
CA GLN A 201 20.69 -2.15 -2.88
C GLN A 201 21.33 -0.84 -3.32
N ASP A 202 22.46 -0.87 -4.04
CA ASP A 202 23.12 0.33 -4.57
C ASP A 202 22.19 1.14 -5.49
N GLU A 203 21.41 0.47 -6.34
CA GLU A 203 20.41 1.12 -7.18
C GLU A 203 19.28 1.76 -6.37
N GLU A 204 18.80 1.07 -5.33
CA GLU A 204 17.77 1.58 -4.43
C GLU A 204 18.27 2.80 -3.64
N GLU A 205 19.51 2.78 -3.18
CA GLU A 205 20.16 3.92 -2.53
C GLU A 205 20.33 5.11 -3.48
N ARG A 206 20.78 4.87 -4.71
CA ARG A 206 20.84 5.92 -5.75
C ARG A 206 19.46 6.51 -6.03
N LYS A 207 18.44 5.67 -6.16
CA LYS A 207 17.03 6.13 -6.34
C LYS A 207 16.56 6.91 -5.12
N TRP A 208 16.88 6.47 -3.91
CA TRP A 208 16.54 7.16 -2.67
C TRP A 208 17.20 8.54 -2.60
N LEU A 209 18.49 8.64 -2.92
CA LEU A 209 19.22 9.92 -2.96
C LEU A 209 18.68 10.87 -4.04
N SER A 210 18.32 10.33 -5.22
CA SER A 210 17.69 11.11 -6.29
C SER A 210 16.28 11.60 -5.95
N THR A 211 15.65 11.03 -4.91
CA THR A 211 14.27 11.36 -4.54
C THR A 211 14.22 12.73 -3.84
N PRO A 212 13.33 13.65 -4.27
CA PRO A 212 13.20 14.98 -3.66
C PRO A 212 12.97 14.90 -2.15
N TYR A 213 13.54 15.84 -1.39
CA TYR A 213 13.49 15.85 0.09
C TYR A 213 12.07 15.71 0.64
N ARG A 214 11.11 16.50 0.13
CA ARG A 214 9.69 16.43 0.55
C ARG A 214 9.10 15.01 0.39
N ARG A 215 9.50 14.27 -0.66
CA ARG A 215 9.03 12.91 -0.89
C ARG A 215 9.71 11.91 0.04
N ARG A 216 11.02 12.08 0.32
CA ARG A 216 11.74 11.28 1.34
C ARG A 216 11.10 11.39 2.72
N VAL A 217 10.76 12.60 3.16
CA VAL A 217 10.06 12.83 4.44
C VAL A 217 8.71 12.10 4.48
N LYS A 218 7.89 12.21 3.43
CA LYS A 218 6.61 11.50 3.35
C LYS A 218 6.77 9.97 3.40
N LEU A 219 7.76 9.42 2.71
CA LEU A 219 8.06 7.99 2.73
C LEU A 219 8.52 7.55 4.12
N ALA A 220 9.35 8.34 4.81
CA ALA A 220 9.79 8.07 6.19
C ALA A 220 8.61 8.10 7.18
N VAL A 221 7.71 9.07 7.08
CA VAL A 221 6.48 9.11 7.90
C VAL A 221 5.59 7.89 7.63
N THR A 222 5.45 7.50 6.36
CA THR A 222 4.66 6.31 6.00
C THR A 222 5.29 5.03 6.54
N LYS A 223 6.62 4.92 6.52
CA LYS A 223 7.37 3.81 7.12
C LYS A 223 7.14 3.76 8.63
N ARG A 224 7.32 4.88 9.35
CA ARG A 224 7.05 4.97 10.80
C ARG A 224 5.61 4.61 11.16
N ARG A 225 4.63 5.06 10.37
CA ARG A 225 3.22 4.66 10.57
C ARG A 225 3.04 3.15 10.37
N ARG A 226 3.66 2.55 9.35
CA ARG A 226 3.60 1.10 9.14
C ARG A 226 4.29 0.33 10.26
N ASP A 227 5.37 0.86 10.84
CA ASP A 227 6.07 0.20 11.94
C ASP A 227 5.29 0.32 13.26
N PHE A 228 4.48 1.37 13.42
CA PHE A 228 3.59 1.58 14.57
C PHE A 228 2.35 0.67 14.55
N TRP A 229 1.79 0.39 13.36
CA TRP A 229 0.56 -0.40 13.15
C TRP A 229 0.86 -1.87 12.86
#